data_AF-A0A1H9IKI1-F1
#
_entry.id   AF-A0A1H9IKI1-F1
#
_cell.length_a   1.000
_cell.length_b   1.000
_cell.length_c   1.000
_cell.angle_alpha   90.00
_cell.angle_beta   90.00
_cell.angle_gamma   90.00
#
_symmetry.space_group_name_H-M   'P 1'
#
loop_
_entity.id
_entity.type
_entity.pdbx_description
1 polymer ?
#
loop_
_entity_poly.entity_id
_entity_poly.type
_entity_poly.pdbx_seq_one_letter_code
_entity_poly.pdbx_strand_id
1 'polypeptide(L)' 'MSISELLIRLINLDMKPPRPRISGEGYSIYFYDYDHNLFELHTGTLEERLSTYKEVDRGE' A
#
# COMPACT_ATOMS: atom_id res chain seq x y z
N MET A 1 12.29 0.53 -7.17
CA MET A 1 11.64 1.83 -6.94
C MET A 1 10.63 2.04 -8.05
N SER A 2 9.34 2.24 -7.73
CA SER A 2 8.30 2.49 -8.73
C SER A 2 8.31 3.95 -9.19
N ILE A 3 7.65 4.27 -10.31
CA ILE A 3 7.49 5.68 -10.76
C ILE A 3 6.79 6.50 -9.66
N SER A 4 5.78 5.94 -8.99
CA SER A 4 5.09 6.62 -7.89
C SER A 4 6.03 6.94 -6.74
N GLU A 5 6.89 6.00 -6.34
CA GLU A 5 7.90 6.25 -5.30
C GLU A 5 8.90 7.33 -5.72
N LEU A 6 9.33 7.33 -6.98
CA LEU A 6 10.21 8.37 -7.52
C LEU A 6 9.56 9.76 -7.47
N LEU A 7 8.30 9.87 -7.90
CA LEU A 7 7.56 11.13 -7.90
C LEU A 7 7.38 11.67 -6.49
N ILE A 8 6.94 10.83 -5.54
CA ILE A 8 6.78 11.19 -4.12
C ILE A 8 8.09 11.76 -3.55
N ARG A 9 9.22 11.10 -3.82
CA ARG A 9 10.54 11.57 -3.39
C ARG A 9 10.95 12.88 -4.08
N LEU A 10 10.65 13.02 -5.37
CA LEU A 10 10.99 14.22 -6.16
C LEU A 10 10.27 15.47 -5.64
N ILE A 11 9.05 15.32 -5.12
CA ILE A 11 8.27 16.41 -4.52
C ILE A 11 8.46 16.53 -2.99
N ASN A 12 9.43 15.82 -2.42
CA ASN A 12 9.80 15.86 -0.99
C ASN A 12 8.67 15.53 0.00
N LEU A 13 7.80 14.58 -0.34
CA LEU A 13 6.82 14.05 0.62
C LEU A 13 7.45 12.99 1.53
N ASP A 14 7.04 12.97 2.79
CA ASP A 14 7.53 12.01 3.78
C ASP A 14 6.92 10.61 3.53
N MET A 15 7.78 9.59 3.45
CA MET A 15 7.39 8.22 3.14
C MET A 15 7.45 7.34 4.38
N LYS A 16 6.38 6.58 4.61
CA LYS A 16 6.37 5.55 5.67
C LYS A 16 6.95 4.23 5.14
N PRO A 17 7.74 3.49 5.94
CA PRO A 17 8.21 2.16 5.54
C PRO A 17 7.03 1.21 5.25
N PRO A 18 7.20 0.26 4.32
CA PRO A 18 6.17 -0.71 4.00
C PRO A 18 5.87 -1.61 5.20
N ARG A 19 4.58 -1.88 5.46
CA ARG A 19 4.17 -2.92 6.40
C ARG A 19 4.36 -4.33 5.79
N PRO A 20 4.50 -5.38 6.63
CA PRO A 20 4.35 -6.76 6.17
C PRO A 20 3.00 -6.97 5.48
N ARG A 21 3.00 -7.74 4.39
CA ARG A 21 1.81 -8.10 3.60
C ARG A 21 1.82 -9.60 3.33
N ILE A 22 0.63 -10.17 3.20
CA ILE A 22 0.44 -11.52 2.65
C ILE A 22 0.22 -11.42 1.12
N SER A 23 0.40 -12.54 0.42
CA SER A 23 0.09 -12.61 -1.01
C SER A 23 -1.39 -12.27 -1.23
N GLY A 24 -1.70 -11.58 -2.33
CA GLY A 24 -3.08 -11.16 -2.66
C GLY A 24 -3.51 -9.81 -2.09
N GLU A 25 -2.71 -9.18 -1.22
CA GLU A 25 -3.02 -7.85 -0.68
C GLU A 25 -2.73 -6.66 -1.61
N GLY A 26 -2.15 -6.90 -2.78
CA GLY A 26 -1.64 -5.84 -3.65
C GLY A 26 -0.40 -5.12 -3.08
N TYR A 27 0.13 -4.19 -3.87
CA TYR A 27 1.24 -3.32 -3.47
C TYR A 27 0.70 -2.01 -2.94
N SER A 28 1.41 -1.42 -1.98
CA SER A 28 1.04 -0.08 -1.52
C SER A 28 2.23 0.75 -1.04
N ILE A 29 2.10 2.05 -1.26
CA ILE A 29 3.02 3.10 -0.81
C ILE A 29 2.24 4.01 0.12
N TYR A 30 2.85 4.36 1.25
CA TYR A 30 2.29 5.24 2.28
C TYR A 30 3.14 6.51 2.35
N PHE A 31 2.50 7.67 2.32
CA PHE A 31 3.20 8.96 2.43
C PHE A 31 2.29 10.02 3.07
N TYR A 32 2.90 11.03 3.68
CA TYR A 32 2.18 12.19 4.21
C TYR A 32 2.17 13.33 3.19
N ASP A 33 1.06 14.08 3.14
CA ASP A 33 1.05 15.40 2.52
C ASP A 33 1.72 16.46 3.43
N TYR A 34 1.66 17.73 3.03
CA TYR A 34 2.26 18.84 3.77
C TYR A 34 1.51 19.19 5.06
N ASP A 35 0.28 18.69 5.24
CA ASP A 35 -0.57 18.92 6.40
C ASP A 35 -0.60 17.71 7.35
N HIS A 36 0.32 16.74 7.16
CA HIS A 36 0.41 15.47 7.88
C HIS A 36 -0.78 14.51 7.71
N ASN A 37 -1.54 14.64 6.63
CA ASN A 37 -2.54 13.63 6.27
C ASN A 37 -1.84 12.43 5.63
N LEU A 38 -2.12 11.22 6.14
CA LEU A 38 -1.57 9.98 5.59
C LEU A 38 -2.37 9.51 4.38
N PHE A 39 -1.70 9.33 3.25
CA PHE A 39 -2.26 8.77 2.03
C PHE A 39 -1.68 7.39 1.73
N GLU A 40 -2.45 6.59 0.99
CA GLU A 40 -2.04 5.31 0.42
C GLU A 40 -2.28 5.31 -1.10
N LEU A 41 -1.27 4.91 -1.89
CA LEU A 41 -1.48 4.44 -3.25
C LEU A 41 -1.51 2.92 -3.22
N HIS A 42 -2.62 2.34 -3.67
CA HIS A 42 -2.89 0.92 -3.58
C HIS A 42 -3.14 0.32 -4.97
N THR A 43 -2.58 -0.86 -5.26
CA THR A 43 -2.76 -1.52 -6.56
C THR A 43 -3.85 -2.59 -6.57
N GLY A 44 -4.42 -2.93 -5.41
CA GLY A 44 -5.45 -3.96 -5.28
C GLY A 44 -6.87 -3.40 -5.20
N THR A 45 -7.84 -4.30 -5.10
CA THR A 45 -9.25 -3.96 -4.88
C THR A 45 -9.78 -4.49 -3.55
N LEU A 46 -10.97 -4.04 -3.17
CA LEU A 46 -11.66 -4.56 -2.00
C LEU A 46 -11.97 -6.05 -2.16
N GLU A 47 -12.39 -6.47 -3.36
CA GLU A 47 -12.74 -7.86 -3.67
C GLU A 47 -11.54 -8.80 -3.54
N GLU A 48 -10.38 -8.42 -4.08
CA GLU A 48 -9.14 -9.18 -3.94
C GLU A 48 -8.80 -9.37 -2.47
N ARG A 49 -8.84 -8.27 -1.69
CA ARG A 49 -8.52 -8.32 -0.27
C ARG A 49 -9.47 -9.21 0.52
N LEU A 50 -10.77 -9.14 0.25
CA LEU A 50 -11.77 -9.99 0.89
C LEU A 50 -11.61 -11.47 0.48
N SER A 51 -11.18 -11.76 -0.75
CA SER A 51 -10.89 -13.12 -1.20
C SER A 51 -9.69 -13.70 -0.47
N THR A 52 -8.58 -12.94 -0.41
CA THR A 52 -7.36 -13.34 0.30
C THR A 52 -7.63 -13.62 1.77
N TYR A 53 -8.42 -12.79 2.44
CA TYR A 53 -8.75 -13.04 3.86
C TYR A 53 -9.57 -14.32 4.05
N LYS A 54 -10.51 -14.60 3.15
CA LYS A 54 -11.26 -15.86 3.19
C LYS A 54 -10.38 -17.09 2.98
N GLU A 55 -9.35 -17.00 2.13
CA GLU A 55 -8.39 -18.08 1.89
C GLU A 55 -7.51 -18.32 3.14
N VAL A 56 -6.93 -17.26 3.70
CA VAL A 56 -6.12 -17.34 4.92
C VAL A 56 -6.91 -17.86 6.11
N ASP A 57 -8.16 -17.41 6.29
CA ASP A 57 -9.02 -17.88 7.39
C ASP A 57 -9.37 -19.38 7.25
N ARG A 58 -9.37 -19.92 6.03
CA ARG A 58 -9.56 -21.37 5.76
C ARG A 58 -8.31 -22.20 6.02
N GLY A 59 -7.15 -21.55 6.25
CA GLY A 59 -5.87 -22.21 6.43
C GLY A 59 -5.23 -22.69 5.12
N GLU A 60 -5.60 -22.08 4.00
CA GLU A 60 -5.02 -22.31 2.67
C GLU A 60 -3.76 -21.45 2.43
#